data_AF-A0AAW6XVL0-F1
#
_entry.id   AF-A0AAW6XVL0-F1
#
_cell.length_a   1.000
_cell.length_b   1.000
_cell.length_c   1.000
_cell.angle_alpha   90.00
_cell.angle_beta   90.00
_cell.angle_gamma   90.00
#
_symmetry.space_group_name_H-M   'P 1'
#
loop_
_entity.id
_entity.type
_entity.pdbx_description
1 polymer ?
#
loop_
_entity_poly.entity_id
_entity_poly.type
_entity_poly.pdbx_seq_one_letter_code
_entity_poly.pdbx_strand_id
1 'polypeptide(L)'
;DSSLNFIGNVEARDLMDHVADVVVADGFTGNAVLKSMEGTAMGIMSQLKKSILNGGWKAKLGAVLLKDSLKSLKSSLNYSDVG
;
A
#
# COMPACT_ATOMS: atom_id res chain seq x y z
N ASP A 1 4.26 -33.81 -2.91
CA ASP A 1 4.97 -33.01 -1.92
C ASP A 1 3.94 -32.50 -0.92
N SER A 2 3.94 -33.04 0.30
CA SER A 2 2.96 -32.72 1.35
C SER A 2 3.33 -31.45 2.12
N SER A 3 4.36 -30.71 1.69
CA SER A 3 4.81 -29.46 2.33
C SER A 3 4.10 -28.21 1.81
N LEU A 4 3.35 -28.30 0.70
CA LEU A 4 2.70 -27.17 0.05
C LEU A 4 1.21 -27.11 0.41
N ASN A 5 0.84 -26.12 1.22
CA ASN A 5 -0.56 -25.87 1.59
C ASN A 5 -1.23 -24.96 0.54
N PHE A 6 -1.74 -25.55 -0.54
CA PHE A 6 -2.45 -24.79 -1.57
C PHE A 6 -3.88 -24.46 -1.11
N ILE A 7 -4.11 -23.19 -0.76
CA ILE A 7 -5.40 -22.69 -0.27
C ILE A 7 -6.37 -22.25 -1.38
N GLY A 8 -5.98 -22.36 -2.66
CA GLY A 8 -6.79 -21.95 -3.80
C GLY A 8 -6.36 -20.64 -4.45
N ASN A 9 -7.24 -20.08 -5.28
CA ASN A 9 -7.01 -18.82 -5.98
C ASN A 9 -7.37 -17.62 -5.09
N VAL A 10 -6.60 -16.54 -5.24
CA VAL A 10 -6.78 -15.29 -4.50
C VAL A 10 -7.09 -14.16 -5.49
N GLU A 11 -8.03 -13.27 -5.13
CA GLU A 11 -8.28 -12.06 -5.91
C GLU A 11 -7.25 -10.96 -5.60
N ALA A 12 -6.89 -10.17 -6.62
CA ALA A 12 -5.90 -9.10 -6.47
C ALA A 12 -6.28 -8.04 -5.42
N ARG A 13 -7.57 -7.86 -5.14
CA ARG A 13 -8.06 -6.89 -4.16
C ARG A 13 -7.73 -7.30 -2.72
N ASP A 14 -7.67 -8.61 -2.44
CA ASP A 14 -7.51 -9.15 -1.10
C ASP A 14 -6.01 -9.34 -0.74
N LEU A 15 -5.10 -9.01 -1.66
CA LEU A 15 -3.65 -9.17 -1.46
C LEU A 15 -3.11 -8.40 -0.24
N MET A 16 -3.80 -7.34 0.19
CA MET A 16 -3.42 -6.55 1.37
C MET A 16 -4.03 -7.08 2.67
N ASP A 17 -4.99 -8.00 2.60
CA ASP A 17 -5.76 -8.49 3.74
C ASP A 17 -5.19 -9.80 4.33
N HIS A 18 -3.92 -10.08 4.05
CA HIS A 18 -3.18 -11.23 4.59
C HIS A 18 -3.86 -12.59 4.31
N VAL A 19 -4.41 -12.75 3.11
CA VAL A 19 -5.11 -13.97 2.67
C VAL A 19 -4.20 -15.17 2.40
N ALA A 20 -2.90 -14.93 2.19
CA ALA A 20 -1.89 -15.96 1.97
C ALA A 20 -0.50 -15.44 2.38
N ASP A 21 0.37 -16.33 2.85
CA ASP A 21 1.78 -16.01 3.09
C ASP A 21 2.57 -15.90 1.78
N VAL A 22 2.19 -16.66 0.75
CA VAL A 22 2.84 -16.69 -0.56
C VAL A 22 1.78 -16.70 -1.66
N VAL A 23 1.85 -15.70 -2.54
CA VAL A 23 1.02 -15.61 -3.74
C VAL A 23 1.90 -15.79 -4.97
N VAL A 24 1.49 -16.68 -5.87
CA VAL A 24 2.23 -16.99 -7.10
C VAL A 24 1.51 -16.39 -8.30
N ALA A 25 2.23 -15.65 -9.13
CA ALA A 25 1.76 -15.11 -10.40
C ALA A 25 2.89 -15.17 -11.44
N ASP A 26 2.55 -15.07 -12.73
CA ASP A 26 3.56 -14.88 -13.76
C ASP A 26 4.22 -13.49 -13.63
N GLY A 27 5.42 -13.34 -14.20
CA GLY A 27 6.21 -12.11 -14.03
C GLY A 27 5.57 -10.86 -14.63
N PHE A 28 4.69 -11.00 -15.64
CA PHE A 28 3.98 -9.86 -16.21
C PHE A 28 2.85 -9.42 -15.27
N THR A 29 2.00 -10.36 -14.84
CA THR A 29 0.90 -10.09 -13.90
C THR A 29 1.42 -9.59 -12.56
N GLY A 30 2.45 -10.23 -12.00
CA GLY A 30 3.05 -9.82 -10.73
C GLY A 30 3.60 -8.39 -10.79
N ASN A 31 4.33 -8.03 -11.86
CA ASN A 31 4.85 -6.67 -12.04
C ASN A 31 3.73 -5.63 -12.24
N ALA A 32 2.71 -5.96 -13.03
CA ALA A 32 1.56 -5.09 -13.23
C ALA A 32 0.80 -4.83 -11.92
N VAL A 33 0.59 -5.86 -11.11
CA VAL A 33 -0.08 -5.76 -9.80
C VAL A 33 0.77 -4.93 -8.83
N LEU A 34 2.05 -5.26 -8.64
CA LEU A 34 2.96 -4.53 -7.75
C LEU A 34 3.00 -3.04 -8.08
N LYS A 35 3.28 -2.68 -9.34
CA LYS A 35 3.34 -1.26 -9.76
C LYS A 35 1.99 -0.55 -9.67
N SER A 36 0.89 -1.26 -9.85
CA SER A 36 -0.44 -0.68 -9.69
C SER A 36 -0.72 -0.33 -8.23
N MET A 37 -0.30 -1.19 -7.30
CA MET A 37 -0.42 -0.94 -5.86
C MET A 37 0.46 0.22 -5.42
N GLU A 38 1.70 0.26 -5.88
CA GLU A 38 2.65 1.37 -5.69
C GLU A 38 2.10 2.71 -6.17
N GLY A 39 1.65 2.75 -7.44
CA GLY A 39 1.12 3.93 -8.07
C GLY A 39 -0.13 4.45 -7.35
N THR A 40 -1.00 3.53 -6.93
CA THR A 40 -2.21 3.86 -6.17
C THR A 40 -1.86 4.45 -4.81
N ALA A 41 -0.97 3.81 -4.06
CA ALA A 41 -0.51 4.29 -2.75
C ALA A 41 0.13 5.69 -2.83
N MET A 42 1.05 5.89 -3.78
CA MET A 42 1.66 7.20 -4.01
C MET A 42 0.66 8.25 -4.48
N GLY A 43 -0.31 7.86 -5.32
CA GLY A 43 -1.38 8.72 -5.80
C GLY A 43 -2.26 9.24 -4.67
N ILE A 44 -2.74 8.34 -3.80
CA ILE A 44 -3.55 8.69 -2.62
C ILE A 44 -2.76 9.61 -1.69
N MET A 45 -1.50 9.29 -1.39
CA MET A 45 -0.65 10.12 -0.54
C MET A 45 -0.41 11.52 -1.12
N SER A 46 -0.21 11.62 -2.43
CA SER A 46 -0.05 12.89 -3.13
C SER A 46 -1.32 13.74 -3.06
N GLN A 47 -2.49 13.12 -3.29
CA GLN A 47 -3.78 13.81 -3.18
C GLN A 47 -4.07 14.27 -1.74
N LEU A 48 -3.79 13.42 -0.74
CA LEU A 48 -3.92 13.78 0.67
C LEU A 48 -3.06 14.99 1.02
N LYS A 49 -1.78 14.97 0.61
CA LYS A 49 -0.86 16.09 0.83
C LYS A 49 -1.37 17.37 0.16
N LYS A 50 -1.87 17.29 -1.07
CA LYS A 50 -2.46 18.45 -1.78
C LYS A 50 -3.67 19.00 -1.02
N SER A 51 -4.57 18.13 -0.55
CA SER A 51 -5.75 18.51 0.23
C SER A 51 -5.36 19.24 1.52
N ILE A 52 -4.38 18.72 2.26
CA ILE A 52 -3.85 19.35 3.48
C ILE A 52 -3.26 20.74 3.20
N LEU A 53 -2.44 20.86 2.15
CA LEU A 53 -1.77 22.12 1.81
C LEU A 53 -2.77 23.20 1.37
N ASN A 54 -3.83 22.80 0.67
CA ASN A 54 -4.87 23.70 0.15
C ASN A 54 -6.00 23.98 1.16
N GLY A 55 -6.19 23.14 2.18
CA GLY A 55 -7.27 23.23 3.17
C GLY A 55 -7.12 24.31 4.25
N GLY A 56 -6.20 25.27 4.06
CA GLY A 56 -5.98 26.37 5.00
C GLY A 56 -5.30 25.96 6.32
N TRP A 57 -5.39 26.82 7.34
CA TRP A 57 -4.63 26.65 8.59
C TRP A 57 -5.11 25.48 9.46
N LYS A 58 -6.43 25.19 9.46
CA LYS A 58 -7.01 24.06 10.22
C LYS A 58 -6.51 22.71 9.70
N ALA A 59 -6.50 22.52 8.38
CA ALA A 59 -6.00 21.29 7.76
C ALA A 59 -4.50 21.08 8.06
N LYS A 60 -3.71 22.16 8.02
CA LYS A 60 -2.29 22.12 8.39
C LYS A 60 -2.08 21.77 9.86
N LEU A 61 -2.88 22.33 10.78
CA LEU A 61 -2.80 22.01 12.20
C LEU A 61 -3.13 20.53 12.46
N GLY A 62 -4.20 20.02 11.84
CA GLY A 62 -4.56 18.59 11.91
C GLY A 62 -3.46 17.68 11.35
N ALA A 63 -2.82 18.08 10.24
CA ALA A 63 -1.71 17.33 9.68
C ALA A 63 -0.47 17.31 10.57
N VAL A 64 -0.22 18.37 11.36
CA VAL A 64 0.86 18.38 12.35
C VAL A 64 0.58 17.37 13.47
N LEU A 65 -0.67 17.31 13.96
CA LEU A 65 -1.08 16.33 14.97
C LEU A 65 -0.97 14.89 14.46
N LEU A 66 -1.26 14.66 13.18
CA LEU A 66 -1.21 13.34 12.54
C LEU A 66 0.12 13.03 11.86
N LYS A 67 1.13 13.90 11.97
CA LYS A 67 2.37 13.82 11.19
C LYS A 67 3.07 12.47 11.34
N ASP A 68 3.15 11.95 12.56
CA ASP A 68 3.83 10.69 12.85
C ASP A 68 3.04 9.50 12.31
N SER A 69 1.71 9.51 12.42
CA SER A 69 0.83 8.50 11.80
C SER A 69 0.91 8.52 10.27
N LEU A 70 0.92 9.70 9.65
CA LEU A 70 1.06 9.85 8.20
C LEU A 70 2.45 9.39 7.72
N LYS A 71 3.49 9.62 8.52
CA LYS A 71 4.85 9.13 8.23
C LYS A 71 4.92 7.60 8.35
N SER A 72 4.30 7.02 9.38
CA SER A 72 4.20 5.58 9.56
C SER A 72 3.44 4.91 8.41
N LEU A 73 2.29 5.46 8.02
CA LEU A 73 1.51 5.00 6.87
C LEU A 73 2.31 5.06 5.56
N LYS A 74 3.09 6.12 5.36
CA LYS A 74 3.99 6.20 4.20
C LYS A 74 5.05 5.10 4.22
N SER A 75 5.57 4.76 5.39
CA SER A 75 6.56 3.68 5.54
C SER A 75 5.94 2.31 5.26
N SER A 76 4.73 2.02 5.76
CA SER A 76 4.08 0.72 5.54
C SER A 76 3.71 0.49 4.07
N LEU A 77 3.51 1.56 3.29
CA LEU A 77 3.28 1.49 1.85
C LEU A 77 4.57 1.40 1.03
N ASN A 78 5.73 1.66 1.65
CA ASN A 78 7.03 1.56 1.00
C ASN A 78 7.64 0.17 1.30
N TYR A 79 7.31 -0.80 0.45
CA TYR A 79 7.85 -2.16 0.48
C TYR A 79 9.33 -2.21 0.03
N SER A 80 9.95 -1.07 -0.35
CA SER A 80 11.41 -0.97 -0.56
C SER A 80 12.24 -1.27 0.70
N ASP A 81 11.60 -1.33 1.87
CA ASP A 81 12.28 -1.64 3.15
C ASP A 81 12.36 -3.16 3.42
N VAL A 82 11.65 -4.00 2.66
CA VAL A 82 11.64 -5.48 2.81
C VAL A 82 12.48 -6.21 1.76
N GLY A 83 13.34 -5.49 1.02
CA GLY A 83 14.28 -6.07 0.05
C GLY A 83 15.25 -5.06 -0.54
#